data_AF-A0A0U1PC81-F1
#
_entry.id   AF-A0A0U1PC81-F1
#
_cell.length_a   1.000
_cell.length_b   1.000
_cell.length_c   1.000
_cell.angle_alpha   90.00
_cell.angle_beta   90.00
_cell.angle_gamma   90.00
#
_symmetry.space_group_name_H-M   'P 1'
#
loop_
_entity.id
_entity.type
_entity.pdbx_description
1 polymer ?
#
loop_
_entity_poly.entity_id
_entity_poly.type
_entity_poly.pdbx_seq_one_letter_code
_entity_poly.pdbx_strand_id
1 'polypeptide(L)' 'MMADTTDLFVAARRCLDCGDPAAKAALTREAAAAFAVGALSVPADAPPPTPIGA' A
#
# COMPACT_ATOMS: atom_id res chain seq x y z
N MET A 1 -7.62 11.17 12.74
CA MET A 1 -7.49 10.75 11.33
C MET A 1 -7.49 9.24 11.33
N MET A 2 -8.64 8.62 11.03
CA MET A 2 -8.75 7.17 10.98
C MET A 2 -8.23 6.75 9.62
N ALA A 3 -7.07 6.11 9.60
CA ALA A 3 -6.55 5.47 8.40
C ALA A 3 -7.59 4.43 7.95
N ASP A 4 -8.25 4.70 6.84
CA ASP A 4 -9.25 3.80 6.31
C ASP A 4 -8.54 2.49 5.95
N THR A 5 -9.15 1.35 6.26
CA THR A 5 -8.53 0.03 6.01
C THR A 5 -8.32 -0.21 4.50
N THR A 6 -8.98 0.61 3.66
CA THR A 6 -8.91 0.61 2.19
C THR A 6 -7.91 1.62 1.61
N ASP A 7 -7.11 2.33 2.43
CA ASP A 7 -6.10 3.27 1.94
C ASP A 7 -4.89 2.54 1.33
N LEU A 8 -4.54 2.88 0.08
CA LEU A 8 -3.45 2.26 -0.66
C LEU A 8 -2.09 2.41 0.05
N PHE A 9 -1.79 3.58 0.61
CA PHE A 9 -0.52 3.83 1.29
C PHE A 9 -0.45 3.15 2.64
N VAL A 10 -1.58 2.99 3.33
CA VAL A 10 -1.64 2.20 4.58
C VAL A 10 -1.39 0.72 4.28
N ALA A 11 -2.02 0.18 3.23
CA ALA A 11 -1.76 -1.19 2.76
C ALA A 11 -0.29 -1.39 2.34
N ALA A 12 0.28 -0.42 1.62
CA ALA A 12 1.68 -0.44 1.23
C ALA A 12 2.62 -0.39 2.46
N ARG A 13 2.33 0.49 3.43
CA ARG A 13 3.10 0.61 4.68
C ARG A 13 3.11 -0.71 5.44
N ARG A 14 1.97 -1.39 5.57
CA ARG A 14 1.87 -2.71 6.20
C ARG A 14 2.78 -3.76 5.52
N CYS A 15 2.86 -3.76 4.19
CA CYS A 15 3.75 -4.66 3.45
C CYS A 15 5.24 -4.32 3.68
N LEU A 16 5.56 -3.03 3.78
CA LEU A 16 6.93 -2.55 4.00
C LEU A 16 7.43 -2.86 5.42
N ASP A 17 6.57 -2.67 6.42
CA ASP A 17 6.89 -2.86 7.83
C ASP A 17 7.01 -4.34 8.23
N CYS A 18 6.51 -5.26 7.41
CA CYS A 18 6.65 -6.70 7.64
C CYS A 18 8.10 -7.18 7.42
N GLY A 19 8.77 -7.54 8.51
CA GLY A 19 10.16 -8.04 8.50
C GLY A 19 10.30 -9.52 8.09
N ASP A 20 9.26 -10.34 8.23
CA ASP A 20 9.29 -11.73 7.78
C ASP A 20 9.09 -11.82 6.25
N PRO A 21 10.00 -12.47 5.50
CA PRO A 21 9.90 -12.54 4.04
C PRO A 21 8.66 -13.26 3.50
N ALA A 22 8.24 -14.36 4.13
CA ALA A 22 7.12 -15.16 3.67
C ALA A 22 5.79 -14.46 3.96
N ALA A 23 5.66 -13.89 5.15
CA ALA A 23 4.51 -13.07 5.53
C ALA A 23 4.42 -11.81 4.66
N LYS A 24 5.55 -11.16 4.36
CA LYS A 24 5.60 -10.03 3.42
C LYS A 24 5.07 -10.41 2.04
N ALA A 25 5.52 -11.55 1.49
CA ALA A 25 5.04 -12.02 0.20
C ALA A 25 3.53 -12.36 0.21
N ALA A 26 2.98 -12.83 1.33
CA ALA A 26 1.54 -13.02 1.48
C ALA A 26 0.79 -11.67 1.52
N LEU A 27 1.22 -10.73 2.37
CA LEU A 27 0.62 -9.40 2.49
C LEU A 27 0.62 -8.64 1.15
N THR A 28 1.72 -8.71 0.40
CA THR A 28 1.82 -8.06 -0.91
C THR A 28 0.82 -8.66 -1.91
N ARG A 29 0.63 -9.98 -1.91
CA ARG A 29 -0.33 -10.64 -2.81
C ARG A 29 -1.78 -10.25 -2.46
N GLU A 30 -2.11 -10.19 -1.18
CA GLU A 30 -3.43 -9.73 -0.71
C GLU A 30 -3.70 -8.29 -1.13
N ALA A 31 -2.75 -7.37 -0.88
CA ALA A 31 -2.88 -5.98 -1.29
C ALA A 31 -2.97 -5.81 -2.82
N ALA A 32 -2.20 -6.59 -3.58
CA ALA A 32 -2.26 -6.58 -5.04
C ALA A 32 -3.63 -7.05 -5.57
N ALA A 33 -4.21 -8.10 -4.98
CA ALA A 33 -5.55 -8.55 -5.34
C ALA A 33 -6.61 -7.47 -5.06
N ALA A 34 -6.53 -6.79 -3.91
CA ALA A 34 -7.42 -5.69 -3.57
C ALA A 34 -7.25 -4.49 -4.52
N PHE A 35 -6.02 -4.13 -4.88
CA PHE A 35 -5.74 -3.07 -5.84
C PHE A 35 -6.31 -3.38 -7.23
N ALA A 36 -6.12 -4.61 -7.72
CA ALA A 36 -6.57 -5.02 -9.06
C ALA A 36 -8.07 -4.90 -9.26
N VAL A 37 -8.87 -5.05 -8.20
CA VAL A 37 -10.34 -4.90 -8.24
C VAL A 37 -10.81 -3.51 -7.84
N GLY A 38 -9.90 -2.54 -7.63
CA GLY A 38 -10.23 -1.17 -7.25
C GLY A 38 -10.72 -1.01 -5.80
N ALA A 39 -10.42 -1.98 -4.92
CA ALA A 39 -10.82 -1.92 -3.51
C ALA A 39 -9.89 -1.04 -2.65
N LEU A 40 -8.77 -0.56 -3.21
CA LEU A 40 -7.87 0.37 -2.54
C LEU A 40 -8.00 1.78 -3.12
N SER A 41 -8.13 2.76 -2.25
CA SER A 41 -8.26 4.18 -2.60
C SER A 41 -6.93 4.90 -2.45
N VAL A 42 -6.62 5.77 -3.42
CA VAL A 42 -5.49 6.70 -3.34
C VAL A 42 -5.98 8.00 -2.69
N PRO A 43 -5.37 8.47 -1.60
CA PRO A 43 -5.71 9.76 -1.01
C PRO A 43 -5.57 10.91 -2.02
N ALA A 44 -6.58 11.77 -2.11
CA ALA A 44 -6.61 12.86 -3.09
C ALA A 44 -5.58 13.97 -2.80
N ASP A 45 -5.13 14.06 -1.55
CA ASP A 45 -4.13 15.01 -1.05
C ASP A 45 -2.71 14.45 -1.05
N ALA A 46 -2.51 13.26 -1.64
CA ALA A 46 -1.19 12.65 -1.77
C ALA A 46 -0.26 13.52 -2.62
N PRO A 47 0.96 13.86 -2.14
CA PRO A 47 1.92 14.55 -2.97
C PRO A 47 2.35 13.67 -4.15
N PRO A 48 2.71 14.25 -5.31
CA PRO A 48 3.28 13.48 -6.40
C PRO A 48 4.58 12.78 -5.96
N PRO A 49 4.88 11.60 -6.49
CA PRO A 49 6.12 10.90 -6.17
C PRO A 49 7.33 11.73 -6.59
N THR A 50 8.39 11.68 -5.79
CA THR A 50 9.68 12.29 -6.16
C THR A 50 10.27 11.56 -7.37
N PRO A 51 10.88 12.27 -8.33
CA PRO A 51 11.61 11.64 -9.43
C PRO A 51 12.72 10.72 -8.91
N ILE A 52 12.96 9.62 -9.62
CA ILE A 52 14.11 8.76 -9.35
C ILE A 52 15.36 9.44 -9.92
N GLY A 53 16.34 9.77 -9.06
CA GLY A 53 17.63 10.33 -9.47
C GLY A 53 17.74 11.87 -9.44
N ALA A 54 16.83 12.54 -8.73
CA ALA A 54 16.99 13.96 -8.36
C ALA A 54 18.01 14.16 -7.23
#